data_AF-A0A3M7KNC9-F1
#
_entry.id   AF-A0A3M7KNC9-F1
#
_cell.length_a   1.000
_cell.length_b   1.000
_cell.length_c   1.000
_cell.angle_alpha   90.00
_cell.angle_beta   90.00
_cell.angle_gamma   90.00
#
_symmetry.space_group_name_H-M   'P 1'
#
loop_
_entity.id
_entity.type
_entity.pdbx_description
1 polymer ?
#
loop_
_entity_poly.entity_id
_entity_poly.type
_entity_poly.pdbx_seq_one_letter_code
_entity_poly.pdbx_strand_id
1 'polypeptide(L)'
;MTKSRQTFSSRIATIITMIGISVGLGNVWRFPYMMGEYGGSAFLFVYLLFTILFAVPAVMAEWALGRATRQGPIGAFTAMWGKKTGLIIGCILLLTVLVAESYYIFVIANIGYTTVFSTVNGFDSSNITVYNTYLNNPYLQYAICILLLFLSYIVITRGLKKGMESISKIFVPFFLIVMLFLIVFALNLEGTYENLINFLKPKFSDLEATHIFAALGQSFFSLGLGGTFLIVFGSYIRDDENLSKSSIFVAFGDVSAAIMAGLFIVPTVLALNLDMSQGPGLLFATLPELFQRLPYGQIIGSLFLFALLAVTFISSLAAIEVLLAGIGDSIVKKLNRNKLTLYITLGIAIILIPIALDPSIIGILDLVFGSGMQVLGSLLAILAIAWGQKRAKMLKSVFGAETKSWHTLYYYWVKFFLPAVLLTVFVGYIISKI
;
A
#
# COMPACT_ATOMS: atom_id res chain seq x y z
N MET A 1 -4.28 -13.36 32.78
CA MET A 1 -4.02 -14.07 31.50
C MET A 1 -4.32 -13.12 30.36
N THR A 2 -3.31 -12.60 29.68
CA THR A 2 -3.48 -11.83 28.43
C THR A 2 -4.13 -12.74 27.38
N LYS A 3 -5.26 -12.34 26.79
CA LYS A 3 -5.84 -13.06 25.64
C LYS A 3 -4.73 -13.33 24.62
N SER A 4 -4.56 -14.57 24.18
CA SER A 4 -3.58 -14.88 23.13
C SER A 4 -3.89 -14.04 21.91
N ARG A 5 -2.87 -13.36 21.36
CA ARG A 5 -3.03 -12.55 20.15
C ARG A 5 -3.59 -13.41 19.02
N GLN A 6 -4.48 -12.84 18.21
CA GLN A 6 -4.98 -13.52 17.03
C GLN A 6 -3.84 -13.80 16.06
N THR A 7 -3.93 -14.91 15.33
CA THR A 7 -3.01 -15.27 14.26
C THR A 7 -3.75 -15.59 12.98
N PHE A 8 -3.08 -15.47 11.84
CA PHE A 8 -3.63 -15.94 10.55
C PHE A 8 -3.98 -17.42 10.61
N SER A 9 -4.97 -17.83 9.81
CA SER A 9 -5.38 -19.25 9.78
C SER A 9 -4.30 -20.18 9.22
N SER A 10 -3.47 -19.68 8.31
CA SER A 10 -2.47 -20.44 7.57
C SER A 10 -1.45 -19.49 6.93
N ARG A 11 -0.33 -20.05 6.47
CA ARG A 11 0.68 -19.29 5.71
C ARG A 11 0.14 -18.71 4.40
N ILE A 12 -0.76 -19.43 3.71
CA ILE A 12 -1.39 -18.95 2.47
C ILE A 12 -2.29 -17.74 2.78
N ALA A 13 -3.05 -17.79 3.88
CA ALA A 13 -3.81 -16.66 4.37
C ALA A 13 -2.92 -15.45 4.69
N THR A 14 -1.77 -15.66 5.34
CA THR A 14 -0.77 -14.61 5.56
C THR A 14 -0.36 -13.98 4.23
N ILE A 15 0.09 -14.79 3.26
CA ILE A 15 0.59 -14.30 1.97
C ILE A 15 -0.48 -13.53 1.20
N ILE A 16 -1.67 -14.12 1.02
CA ILE A 16 -2.77 -13.47 0.28
C ILE A 16 -3.20 -12.17 0.94
N THR A 17 -3.35 -12.16 2.28
CA THR A 17 -3.74 -10.95 2.99
C THR A 17 -2.66 -9.88 2.87
N MET A 18 -1.39 -10.23 3.05
CA MET A 18 -0.29 -9.27 2.92
C MET A 18 -0.15 -8.72 1.49
N ILE A 19 -0.38 -9.54 0.46
CA ILE A 19 -0.46 -9.05 -0.94
C ILE A 19 -1.62 -8.08 -1.08
N GLY A 20 -2.81 -8.41 -0.57
CA GLY A 20 -3.96 -7.50 -0.63
C GLY A 20 -3.74 -6.18 0.11
N ILE A 21 -2.90 -6.19 1.15
CA ILE A 21 -2.54 -4.97 1.90
C ILE A 21 -1.55 -4.11 1.11
N SER A 22 -0.56 -4.73 0.47
CA SER A 22 0.46 -3.99 -0.30
C SER A 22 -0.07 -3.49 -1.64
N VAL A 23 -0.89 -4.29 -2.32
CA VAL A 23 -1.47 -3.95 -3.62
C VAL A 23 -2.57 -2.89 -3.45
N GLY A 24 -2.33 -1.71 -4.01
CA GLY A 24 -3.29 -0.60 -3.99
C GLY A 24 -3.03 0.44 -5.08
N LEU A 25 -3.35 1.70 -4.80
CA LEU A 25 -3.10 2.82 -5.71
C LEU A 25 -1.61 2.98 -6.08
N GLY A 26 -0.71 2.60 -5.18
CA GLY A 26 0.72 2.55 -5.42
C GLY A 26 1.11 1.69 -6.62
N ASN A 27 0.49 0.52 -6.74
CA ASN A 27 0.76 -0.44 -7.81
C ASN A 27 -0.04 -0.12 -9.07
N VAL A 28 -1.32 0.23 -8.90
CA VAL A 28 -2.24 0.32 -10.03
C VAL A 28 -2.15 1.66 -10.77
N TRP A 29 -1.76 2.74 -10.11
CA TRP A 29 -1.70 4.07 -10.74
C TRP A 29 -0.33 4.71 -10.65
N ARG A 30 0.21 4.84 -9.42
CA ARG A 30 1.50 5.52 -9.19
C ARG A 30 2.63 4.82 -9.95
N PHE A 31 2.69 3.49 -9.93
CA PHE A 31 3.76 2.75 -10.60
C PHE A 31 3.74 2.90 -12.13
N PRO A 32 2.62 2.70 -12.86
CA PRO A 32 2.53 2.99 -14.28
C PRO A 32 2.92 4.43 -14.66
N TYR A 33 2.48 5.41 -13.88
CA TYR A 33 2.89 6.81 -14.04
C TYR A 33 4.41 6.98 -13.92
N MET A 34 5.00 6.47 -12.85
CA MET A 34 6.46 6.56 -12.62
C MET A 34 7.27 5.85 -13.70
N MET A 35 6.75 4.75 -14.26
CA MET A 35 7.35 4.10 -15.42
C MET A 35 7.31 5.00 -16.66
N GLY A 36 6.21 5.70 -16.91
CA GLY A 36 6.12 6.67 -18.01
C GLY A 36 7.08 7.85 -17.84
N GLU A 37 7.21 8.37 -16.62
CA GLU A 37 8.01 9.56 -16.29
C GLU A 37 9.53 9.27 -16.24
N TYR A 38 9.95 8.16 -15.61
CA TYR A 38 11.34 7.95 -15.19
C TYR A 38 12.14 6.96 -16.06
N GLY A 39 11.84 6.87 -17.35
CA GLY A 39 12.64 6.07 -18.29
C GLY A 39 12.19 4.61 -18.48
N GLY A 40 10.91 4.31 -18.24
CA GLY A 40 10.28 3.06 -18.66
C GLY A 40 10.88 1.80 -18.04
N SER A 41 11.13 0.79 -18.86
CA SER A 41 11.65 -0.51 -18.40
C SER A 41 13.04 -0.46 -17.74
N ALA A 42 13.84 0.58 -17.97
CA ALA A 42 15.09 0.77 -17.20
C ALA A 42 14.79 1.09 -15.73
N PHE A 43 13.77 1.92 -15.47
CA PHE A 43 13.26 2.18 -14.12
C PHE A 43 12.71 0.91 -13.48
N LEU A 44 11.93 0.10 -14.22
CA LEU A 44 11.45 -1.20 -13.72
C LEU A 44 12.60 -2.08 -13.22
N PHE A 45 13.68 -2.19 -14.00
CA PHE A 45 14.83 -3.01 -13.61
C PHE A 45 15.44 -2.54 -12.28
N VAL A 46 15.67 -1.23 -12.13
CA VAL A 46 16.21 -0.64 -10.89
C VAL A 46 15.25 -0.84 -9.72
N TYR A 47 13.94 -0.64 -9.94
CA TYR A 47 12.89 -0.88 -8.95
C TYR A 47 12.88 -2.34 -8.46
N LEU A 48 12.99 -3.31 -9.37
CA LEU A 48 13.05 -4.73 -9.03
C LEU A 48 14.29 -5.07 -8.21
N LEU A 49 15.44 -4.53 -8.61
CA LEU A 49 16.70 -4.70 -7.88
C LEU A 49 16.58 -4.16 -6.44
N PHE A 50 16.05 -2.96 -6.27
CA PHE A 50 15.86 -2.36 -4.94
C PHE A 50 14.81 -3.07 -4.10
N THR A 51 13.77 -3.59 -4.72
CA THR A 51 12.77 -4.40 -4.02
C THR A 51 13.42 -5.63 -3.39
N ILE A 52 14.28 -6.34 -4.14
CA ILE A 52 14.97 -7.55 -3.66
C ILE A 52 16.05 -7.20 -2.63
N LEU A 53 16.87 -6.18 -2.90
CA LEU A 53 18.03 -5.86 -2.06
C LEU A 53 17.68 -5.11 -0.78
N PHE A 54 16.64 -4.28 -0.79
CA PHE A 54 16.32 -3.39 0.32
C PHE A 54 14.93 -3.64 0.88
N ALA A 55 13.89 -3.59 0.04
CA ALA A 55 12.52 -3.63 0.54
C ALA A 55 12.19 -5.00 1.18
N VAL A 56 12.51 -6.13 0.53
CA VAL A 56 12.27 -7.47 1.10
C VAL A 56 13.00 -7.66 2.44
N PRO A 57 14.31 -7.37 2.57
CA PRO A 57 14.99 -7.43 3.86
C PRO A 57 14.39 -6.54 4.95
N ALA A 58 13.88 -5.37 4.58
CA ALA A 58 13.18 -4.46 5.48
C ALA A 58 11.82 -5.01 5.92
N VAL A 59 11.05 -5.62 5.00
CA VAL A 59 9.76 -6.27 5.33
C VAL A 59 9.97 -7.37 6.36
N MET A 60 11.01 -8.19 6.14
CA MET A 60 11.40 -9.24 7.08
C MET A 60 11.72 -8.67 8.48
N ALA A 61 12.38 -7.51 8.55
CA ALA A 61 12.77 -6.87 9.80
C ALA A 61 11.56 -6.29 10.56
N GLU A 62 10.66 -5.60 9.87
CA GLU A 62 9.44 -5.06 10.49
C GLU A 62 8.48 -6.18 10.94
N TRP A 63 8.31 -7.22 10.13
CA TRP A 63 7.54 -8.40 10.54
C TRP A 63 8.16 -9.09 11.76
N ALA A 64 9.49 -9.19 11.80
CA ALA A 64 10.19 -9.76 12.95
C ALA A 64 9.96 -8.94 14.22
N LEU A 65 9.97 -7.61 14.13
CA LEU A 65 9.65 -6.72 15.25
C LEU A 65 8.22 -6.95 15.76
N GLY A 66 7.25 -6.97 14.84
CA GLY A 66 5.85 -7.26 15.17
C GLY A 66 5.67 -8.63 15.81
N ARG A 67 6.27 -9.66 15.22
CA ARG A 67 6.19 -11.05 15.70
C ARG A 67 6.84 -11.24 17.07
N ALA A 68 8.01 -10.63 17.28
CA ALA A 68 8.76 -10.75 18.54
C ALA A 68 8.06 -10.07 19.72
N THR A 69 7.29 -9.01 19.45
CA THR A 69 6.62 -8.20 20.49
C THR A 69 5.14 -8.57 20.68
N ARG A 70 4.50 -9.14 19.65
CA ARG A 70 3.06 -9.45 19.62
C ARG A 70 2.19 -8.23 19.97
N GLN A 71 2.60 -7.06 19.52
CA GLN A 71 1.97 -5.77 19.79
C GLN A 71 1.96 -4.88 18.56
N GLY A 72 1.05 -3.92 18.51
CA GLY A 72 1.10 -2.80 17.57
C GLY A 72 2.27 -1.82 17.84
N PRO A 73 2.38 -0.72 17.06
CA PRO A 73 3.60 0.09 16.99
C PRO A 73 4.04 0.67 18.35
N ILE A 74 3.12 1.25 19.12
CA ILE A 74 3.41 1.79 20.47
C ILE A 74 4.07 0.73 21.36
N GLY A 75 3.49 -0.46 21.40
CA GLY A 75 3.98 -1.55 22.23
C GLY A 75 5.32 -2.11 21.74
N ALA A 76 5.45 -2.26 20.41
CA ALA A 76 6.68 -2.75 19.79
C ALA A 76 7.87 -1.82 20.07
N PHE A 77 7.72 -0.51 19.88
CA PHE A 77 8.77 0.46 20.20
C PHE A 77 9.00 0.58 21.72
N THR A 78 7.96 0.44 22.53
CA THR A 78 8.09 0.41 24.01
C THR A 78 8.95 -0.76 24.48
N ALA A 79 8.80 -1.92 23.85
CA ALA A 79 9.58 -3.11 24.17
C ALA A 79 11.07 -2.95 23.84
N MET A 80 11.41 -2.17 22.80
CA MET A 80 12.79 -1.98 22.35
C MET A 80 13.48 -0.78 23.01
N TRP A 81 12.76 0.33 23.25
CA TRP A 81 13.34 1.61 23.68
C TRP A 81 12.73 2.18 24.97
N GLY A 82 11.89 1.41 25.65
CA GLY A 82 11.27 1.80 26.91
C GLY A 82 9.99 2.63 26.75
N LYS A 83 9.24 2.75 27.86
CA LYS A 83 7.86 3.26 27.88
C LYS A 83 7.69 4.66 27.31
N LYS A 84 8.57 5.60 27.67
CA LYS A 84 8.44 7.01 27.25
C LYS A 84 8.69 7.16 25.74
N THR A 85 9.83 6.67 25.27
CA THR A 85 10.25 6.76 23.87
C THR A 85 9.29 6.00 22.95
N GLY A 86 8.93 4.76 23.32
CA GLY A 86 8.02 3.95 22.54
C GLY A 86 6.61 4.54 22.40
N LEU A 87 6.10 5.16 23.47
CA LEU A 87 4.83 5.87 23.42
C LEU A 87 4.85 7.06 22.44
N ILE A 88 5.89 7.90 22.52
CA ILE A 88 6.00 9.09 21.66
C ILE A 88 6.08 8.68 20.18
N ILE A 89 7.02 7.79 19.84
CA ILE A 89 7.22 7.33 18.46
C ILE A 89 5.96 6.64 17.93
N GLY A 90 5.41 5.70 18.71
CA GLY A 90 4.21 4.99 18.32
C GLY A 90 3.02 5.93 18.10
N CYS A 91 2.80 6.91 18.97
CA CYS A 91 1.71 7.88 18.79
C CYS A 91 1.89 8.75 17.54
N ILE A 92 3.10 9.22 17.25
CA ILE A 92 3.39 10.00 16.04
C ILE A 92 3.10 9.16 14.78
N LEU A 93 3.53 7.91 14.77
CA LEU A 93 3.29 7.00 13.64
C LEU A 93 1.80 6.61 13.51
N LEU A 94 1.06 6.49 14.61
CA LEU A 94 -0.38 6.24 14.53
C LEU A 94 -1.16 7.49 14.09
N LEU A 95 -0.75 8.70 14.50
CA LEU A 95 -1.30 9.94 13.98
C LEU A 95 -1.09 10.04 12.47
N THR A 96 0.09 9.62 12.00
CA THR A 96 0.42 9.54 10.58
C THR A 96 -0.55 8.63 9.84
N VAL A 97 -0.79 7.40 10.34
CA VAL A 97 -1.75 6.47 9.74
C VAL A 97 -3.17 7.01 9.79
N LEU A 98 -3.55 7.72 10.86
CA LEU A 98 -4.87 8.32 10.99
C LEU A 98 -5.13 9.37 9.90
N VAL A 99 -4.18 10.29 9.68
CA VAL A 99 -4.29 11.31 8.63
C VAL A 99 -4.20 10.68 7.25
N ALA A 100 -3.31 9.71 7.06
CA ALA A 100 -3.16 8.98 5.81
C ALA A 100 -4.45 8.28 5.39
N GLU A 101 -5.08 7.56 6.32
CA GLU A 101 -6.34 6.87 6.06
C GLU A 101 -7.47 7.86 5.74
N SER A 102 -7.50 9.05 6.36
CA SER A 102 -8.53 10.05 6.09
C SER A 102 -8.52 10.58 4.66
N TYR A 103 -7.37 10.82 4.02
CA TYR A 103 -7.37 11.17 2.59
C TYR A 103 -7.47 9.93 1.70
N TYR A 104 -6.92 8.80 2.13
CA TYR A 104 -6.95 7.57 1.33
C TYR A 104 -8.38 7.08 1.13
N ILE A 105 -9.22 7.09 2.19
CA ILE A 105 -10.64 6.73 2.09
C ILE A 105 -11.43 7.68 1.17
N PHE A 106 -11.04 8.96 1.09
CA PHE A 106 -11.61 9.91 0.13
C PHE A 106 -11.28 9.54 -1.31
N VAL A 107 -10.04 9.14 -1.59
CA VAL A 107 -9.66 8.65 -2.93
C VAL A 107 -10.40 7.35 -3.25
N ILE A 108 -10.58 6.44 -2.29
CA ILE A 108 -11.40 5.23 -2.48
C ILE A 108 -12.87 5.59 -2.77
N ALA A 109 -13.42 6.62 -2.11
CA ALA A 109 -14.77 7.09 -2.41
C ALA A 109 -14.92 7.58 -3.85
N ASN A 110 -13.94 8.34 -4.36
CA ASN A 110 -13.90 8.75 -5.77
C ASN A 110 -13.80 7.54 -6.72
N ILE A 111 -13.02 6.51 -6.38
CA ILE A 111 -12.97 5.25 -7.14
C ILE A 111 -14.32 4.55 -7.11
N GLY A 112 -14.96 4.47 -5.94
CA GLY A 112 -16.28 3.86 -5.77
C GLY A 112 -17.36 4.57 -6.60
N TYR A 113 -17.39 5.91 -6.54
CA TYR A 113 -18.25 6.74 -7.38
C TYR A 113 -18.01 6.46 -8.87
N THR A 114 -16.75 6.52 -9.29
CA THR A 114 -16.33 6.30 -10.70
C THR A 114 -16.69 4.90 -11.18
N THR A 115 -16.56 3.88 -10.31
CA THR A 115 -16.96 2.49 -10.60
C THR A 115 -18.46 2.38 -10.84
N VAL A 116 -19.27 2.96 -9.96
CA VAL A 116 -20.74 2.95 -10.09
C VAL A 116 -21.16 3.73 -11.34
N PHE A 117 -20.58 4.90 -11.57
CA PHE A 117 -20.89 5.71 -12.75
C PHE A 117 -20.54 4.98 -14.05
N SER A 118 -19.35 4.39 -14.13
CA SER A 118 -18.92 3.57 -15.26
C SER A 118 -19.90 2.42 -15.50
N THR A 119 -20.33 1.74 -14.44
CA THR A 119 -21.24 0.57 -14.56
C THR A 119 -22.62 0.95 -15.03
N VAL A 120 -23.18 2.05 -14.55
CA VAL A 120 -24.57 2.45 -14.83
C VAL A 120 -24.68 3.24 -16.13
N ASN A 121 -23.78 4.19 -16.37
CA ASN A 121 -23.88 5.15 -17.47
C ASN A 121 -22.79 4.97 -18.55
N GLY A 122 -21.59 4.55 -18.15
CA GLY A 122 -20.41 4.66 -19.01
C GLY A 122 -19.89 6.11 -19.13
N PHE A 123 -18.80 6.31 -19.88
CA PHE A 123 -18.12 7.60 -20.01
C PHE A 123 -18.26 8.23 -21.40
N ASP A 124 -19.44 8.15 -22.03
CA ASP A 124 -19.65 8.88 -23.27
C ASP A 124 -19.58 10.42 -23.10
N SER A 125 -19.51 11.14 -24.22
CA SER A 125 -19.38 12.60 -24.22
C SER A 125 -20.59 13.31 -23.60
N SER A 126 -21.77 12.69 -23.60
CA SER A 126 -22.97 13.24 -22.95
C SER A 126 -22.92 13.13 -21.42
N ASN A 127 -22.23 12.12 -20.90
CA ASN A 127 -22.19 11.79 -19.49
C ASN A 127 -21.01 12.43 -18.73
N ILE A 128 -19.96 12.87 -19.43
CA ILE A 128 -18.73 13.37 -18.77
C ILE A 128 -18.96 14.62 -17.89
N THR A 129 -19.83 15.54 -18.31
CA THR A 129 -20.17 16.74 -17.52
C THR A 129 -20.93 16.37 -16.25
N VAL A 130 -21.85 15.40 -16.36
CA VAL A 130 -22.62 14.87 -15.24
C VAL A 130 -21.69 14.16 -14.26
N TYR A 131 -20.79 13.32 -14.77
CA TYR A 131 -19.73 12.67 -13.98
C TYR A 131 -18.94 13.69 -13.16
N ASN A 132 -18.38 14.70 -13.82
CA ASN A 132 -17.54 15.70 -13.16
C ASN A 132 -18.31 16.53 -12.12
N THR A 133 -19.58 16.83 -12.38
CA THR A 133 -20.41 17.61 -11.45
C THR A 133 -20.64 16.85 -10.13
N TYR A 134 -20.90 15.55 -10.21
CA TYR A 134 -21.11 14.72 -9.02
C TYR A 134 -19.80 14.26 -8.38
N LEU A 135 -18.75 14.01 -9.17
CA LEU A 135 -17.40 13.74 -8.64
C LEU A 135 -16.94 14.88 -7.72
N ASN A 136 -17.14 16.13 -8.16
CA ASN A 136 -16.76 17.32 -7.41
C ASN A 136 -17.76 17.74 -6.33
N ASN A 137 -18.83 16.96 -6.10
CA ASN A 137 -19.78 17.27 -5.03
C ASN A 137 -19.24 16.78 -3.67
N PRO A 138 -18.84 17.69 -2.76
CA PRO A 138 -18.17 17.31 -1.52
C PRO A 138 -19.08 16.51 -0.58
N TYR A 139 -20.39 16.79 -0.59
CA TYR A 139 -21.36 16.07 0.23
C TYR A 139 -21.58 14.65 -0.24
N LEU A 140 -21.61 14.43 -1.56
CA LEU A 140 -21.72 13.10 -2.14
C LEU A 140 -20.48 12.27 -1.82
N GLN A 141 -19.28 12.81 -2.05
CA GLN A 141 -18.04 12.08 -1.76
C GLN A 141 -17.89 11.78 -0.26
N TYR A 142 -18.23 12.73 0.61
CA TYR A 142 -18.28 12.50 2.05
C TYR A 142 -19.27 11.39 2.43
N ALA A 143 -20.47 11.38 1.85
CA ALA A 143 -21.46 10.31 2.11
C ALA A 143 -20.94 8.92 1.69
N ILE A 144 -20.26 8.83 0.55
CA ILE A 144 -19.63 7.58 0.10
C ILE A 144 -18.50 7.17 1.05
N CYS A 145 -17.70 8.11 1.55
CA CYS A 145 -16.69 7.81 2.57
C CYS A 145 -17.32 7.24 3.85
N ILE A 146 -18.42 7.82 4.34
CA ILE A 146 -19.14 7.30 5.53
C ILE A 146 -19.64 5.87 5.28
N LEU A 147 -20.16 5.60 4.08
CA LEU A 147 -20.55 4.24 3.69
C LEU A 147 -19.34 3.28 3.71
N LEU A 148 -18.21 3.67 3.13
CA LEU A 148 -17.00 2.86 3.12
C LEU A 148 -16.45 2.62 4.54
N LEU A 149 -16.43 3.63 5.41
CA LEU A 149 -16.04 3.49 6.81
C LEU A 149 -16.98 2.56 7.58
N PHE A 150 -18.27 2.61 7.29
CA PHE A 150 -19.25 1.67 7.87
C PHE A 150 -19.01 0.24 7.41
N LEU A 151 -18.73 0.02 6.12
CA LEU A 151 -18.34 -1.30 5.61
C LEU A 151 -17.04 -1.77 6.26
N SER A 152 -16.03 -0.89 6.40
CA SER A 152 -14.79 -1.19 7.10
C SER A 152 -15.02 -1.58 8.56
N TYR A 153 -15.90 -0.87 9.27
CA TYR A 153 -16.31 -1.22 10.62
C TYR A 153 -16.89 -2.65 10.70
N ILE A 154 -17.80 -3.01 9.79
CA ILE A 154 -18.38 -4.36 9.75
C ILE A 154 -17.30 -5.43 9.58
N VAL A 155 -16.33 -5.20 8.69
CA VAL A 155 -15.26 -6.15 8.42
C VAL A 155 -14.30 -6.29 9.60
N ILE A 156 -13.83 -5.16 10.15
CA ILE A 156 -12.82 -5.15 11.23
C ILE A 156 -13.37 -5.72 12.54
N THR A 157 -14.67 -5.52 12.81
CA THR A 157 -15.33 -6.10 13.99
C THR A 157 -15.55 -7.61 13.89
N ARG A 158 -15.55 -8.19 12.68
CA ARG A 158 -15.49 -9.66 12.47
C ARG A 158 -14.11 -10.25 12.78
N GLY A 159 -13.10 -9.41 12.99
CA GLY A 159 -11.73 -9.81 13.36
C GLY A 159 -10.90 -10.32 12.19
N LEU A 160 -9.67 -10.75 12.49
CA LEU A 160 -8.67 -11.08 11.46
C LEU A 160 -9.14 -12.17 10.49
N LYS A 161 -9.58 -13.33 11.01
CA LYS A 161 -9.91 -14.51 10.19
C LYS A 161 -11.23 -14.37 9.42
N LYS A 162 -12.30 -13.92 10.07
CA LYS A 162 -13.64 -13.83 9.45
C LYS A 162 -13.88 -12.52 8.71
N GLY A 163 -13.07 -11.50 8.98
CA GLY A 163 -13.11 -10.21 8.30
C GLY A 163 -12.03 -10.12 7.21
N MET A 164 -10.85 -9.62 7.59
CA MET A 164 -9.77 -9.27 6.66
C MET A 164 -9.31 -10.44 5.80
N GLU A 165 -9.05 -11.61 6.40
CA GLU A 165 -8.55 -12.79 5.68
C GLU A 165 -9.59 -13.30 4.67
N SER A 166 -10.87 -13.37 5.07
CA SER A 166 -11.96 -13.79 4.19
C SER A 166 -12.10 -12.89 2.96
N ILE A 167 -12.06 -11.57 3.14
CA ILE A 167 -12.17 -10.62 2.03
C ILE A 167 -10.95 -10.70 1.13
N SER A 168 -9.74 -10.79 1.70
CA SER A 168 -8.50 -10.89 0.93
C SER A 168 -8.48 -12.13 0.04
N LYS A 169 -9.00 -13.27 0.53
CA LYS A 169 -9.13 -14.51 -0.26
C LYS A 169 -10.06 -14.41 -1.46
N ILE A 170 -10.93 -13.41 -1.51
CA ILE A 170 -11.85 -13.18 -2.63
C ILE A 170 -11.29 -12.10 -3.55
N PHE A 171 -10.95 -10.94 -2.99
CA PHE A 171 -10.60 -9.75 -3.75
C PHE A 171 -9.22 -9.85 -4.41
N VAL A 172 -8.22 -10.48 -3.78
CA VAL A 172 -6.88 -10.60 -4.37
C VAL A 172 -6.88 -11.55 -5.58
N PRO A 173 -7.45 -12.77 -5.52
CA PRO A 173 -7.60 -13.59 -6.73
C PRO A 173 -8.48 -12.96 -7.80
N PHE A 174 -9.56 -12.27 -7.40
CA PHE A 174 -10.40 -11.54 -8.34
C PHE A 174 -9.61 -10.47 -9.10
N PHE A 175 -8.84 -9.65 -8.39
CA PHE A 175 -7.96 -8.65 -8.99
C PHE A 175 -6.99 -9.29 -9.98
N LEU A 176 -6.32 -10.38 -9.60
CA LEU A 176 -5.41 -11.10 -10.50
C LEU A 176 -6.10 -11.54 -11.79
N ILE A 177 -7.27 -12.17 -11.70
CA ILE A 177 -8.01 -12.66 -12.87
C ILE A 177 -8.43 -11.50 -13.77
N VAL A 178 -8.96 -10.42 -13.20
CA VAL A 178 -9.36 -9.23 -13.96
C VAL A 178 -8.16 -8.61 -14.65
N MET A 179 -7.05 -8.42 -13.95
CA MET A 179 -5.85 -7.83 -14.56
C MET A 179 -5.30 -8.66 -15.71
N LEU A 180 -5.28 -9.99 -15.59
CA LEU A 180 -4.87 -10.88 -16.69
C LEU A 180 -5.80 -10.75 -17.90
N PHE A 181 -7.11 -10.72 -17.67
CA PHE A 181 -8.10 -10.49 -18.72
C PHE A 181 -7.88 -9.13 -19.41
N LEU A 182 -7.68 -8.07 -18.65
CA LEU A 182 -7.47 -6.71 -19.17
C LEU A 182 -6.18 -6.59 -19.99
N ILE A 183 -5.11 -7.28 -19.58
CA ILE A 183 -3.87 -7.33 -20.36
C ILE A 183 -4.10 -8.03 -21.69
N VAL A 184 -4.78 -9.19 -21.70
CA VAL A 184 -5.11 -9.89 -22.94
C VAL A 184 -6.00 -9.02 -23.83
N PHE A 185 -6.98 -8.33 -23.26
CA PHE A 185 -7.81 -7.39 -24.00
C PHE A 185 -6.97 -6.27 -24.64
N ALA A 186 -6.10 -5.62 -23.86
CA ALA A 186 -5.25 -4.54 -24.36
C ALA A 186 -4.31 -5.02 -25.49
N LEU A 187 -3.74 -6.23 -25.37
CA LEU A 187 -2.87 -6.80 -26.42
C LEU A 187 -3.56 -7.00 -27.77
N ASN A 188 -4.90 -7.08 -27.80
CA ASN A 188 -5.68 -7.20 -29.04
C ASN A 188 -6.07 -5.85 -29.65
N LEU A 189 -5.74 -4.73 -29.01
CA LEU A 189 -5.95 -3.39 -29.58
C LEU A 189 -4.86 -3.07 -30.61
N GLU A 190 -5.26 -2.35 -31.66
CA GLU A 190 -4.37 -1.94 -32.73
C GLU A 190 -3.24 -1.04 -32.20
N GLY A 191 -1.98 -1.34 -32.59
CA GLY A 191 -0.79 -0.59 -32.15
C GLY A 191 -0.31 -0.90 -30.72
N THR A 192 -1.12 -1.57 -29.87
CA THR A 192 -0.75 -1.81 -28.46
C THR A 192 0.39 -2.82 -28.31
N TYR A 193 0.49 -3.82 -29.19
CA TYR A 193 1.59 -4.80 -29.17
C TYR A 193 2.97 -4.14 -29.41
N GLU A 194 3.06 -3.23 -30.39
CA GLU A 194 4.30 -2.52 -30.68
C GLU A 194 4.68 -1.55 -29.55
N ASN A 195 3.69 -0.82 -29.03
CA ASN A 195 3.87 0.05 -27.87
C ASN A 195 4.35 -0.73 -26.65
N LEU A 196 3.84 -1.94 -26.43
CA LEU A 196 4.29 -2.81 -25.35
C LEU A 196 5.74 -3.24 -25.54
N ILE A 197 6.12 -3.71 -26.73
CA ILE A 197 7.51 -4.12 -27.00
C ILE A 197 8.46 -2.95 -26.78
N ASN A 198 8.09 -1.75 -27.25
CA ASN A 198 8.91 -0.57 -27.08
C ASN A 198 9.00 -0.13 -25.60
N PHE A 199 7.90 -0.25 -24.85
CA PHE A 199 7.88 0.01 -23.42
C PHE A 199 8.79 -0.95 -22.62
N LEU A 200 8.84 -2.22 -23.01
CA LEU A 200 9.64 -3.26 -22.35
C LEU A 200 11.13 -3.26 -22.74
N LYS A 201 11.56 -2.46 -23.72
CA LYS A 201 12.97 -2.33 -24.11
C LYS A 201 13.70 -1.35 -23.17
N PRO A 202 14.60 -1.84 -22.28
CA PRO A 202 15.26 -0.97 -21.32
C PRO A 202 16.26 -0.05 -22.00
N LYS A 203 16.10 1.26 -21.80
CA LYS A 203 17.05 2.28 -22.22
C LYS A 203 17.79 2.83 -21.00
N PHE A 204 18.87 2.16 -20.61
CA PHE A 204 19.68 2.58 -19.47
C PHE A 204 20.36 3.94 -19.67
N SER A 205 20.46 4.42 -20.92
CA SER A 205 20.91 5.79 -21.25
C SER A 205 20.00 6.88 -20.68
N ASP A 206 18.74 6.56 -20.43
CA ASP A 206 17.70 7.51 -20.02
C ASP A 206 17.58 7.56 -18.48
N LEU A 207 18.42 6.80 -17.75
CA LEU A 207 18.42 6.79 -16.29
C LEU A 207 19.25 7.95 -15.72
N GLU A 208 18.57 8.80 -14.96
CA GLU A 208 19.18 9.84 -14.15
C GLU A 208 19.23 9.45 -12.67
N ALA A 209 20.02 10.17 -11.88
CA ALA A 209 20.10 9.95 -10.43
C ALA A 209 18.73 10.11 -9.73
N THR A 210 17.90 11.03 -10.23
CA THR A 210 16.52 11.26 -9.80
C THR A 210 15.64 10.02 -10.03
N HIS A 211 15.81 9.33 -11.17
CA HIS A 211 15.06 8.11 -11.52
C HIS A 211 15.42 6.95 -10.56
N ILE A 212 16.70 6.79 -10.27
CA ILE A 212 17.20 5.78 -9.32
C ILE A 212 16.61 6.05 -7.93
N PHE A 213 16.64 7.31 -7.47
CA PHE A 213 16.07 7.69 -6.19
C PHE A 213 14.55 7.43 -6.12
N ALA A 214 13.83 7.77 -7.19
CA ALA A 214 12.41 7.50 -7.31
C ALA A 214 12.09 6.00 -7.26
N ALA A 215 12.88 5.16 -7.95
CA ALA A 215 12.72 3.70 -7.93
C ALA A 215 12.93 3.12 -6.53
N LEU A 216 13.91 3.65 -5.80
CA LEU A 216 14.18 3.26 -4.43
C LEU A 216 13.01 3.61 -3.51
N GLY A 217 12.54 4.86 -3.54
CA GLY A 217 11.38 5.31 -2.76
C GLY A 217 10.11 4.49 -3.08
N GLN A 218 9.86 4.23 -4.37
CA GLN A 218 8.72 3.43 -4.80
C GLN A 218 8.80 1.98 -4.29
N SER A 219 9.98 1.37 -4.24
CA SER A 219 10.15 0.01 -3.70
C SER A 219 9.77 -0.10 -2.21
N PHE A 220 10.02 0.95 -1.43
CA PHE A 220 9.60 1.03 -0.04
C PHE A 220 8.09 1.27 0.09
N PHE A 221 7.57 2.22 -0.68
CA PHE A 221 6.16 2.60 -0.66
C PHE A 221 5.25 1.42 -1.03
N SER A 222 5.59 0.71 -2.12
CA SER A 222 4.79 -0.38 -2.69
C SER A 222 4.54 -1.52 -1.69
N LEU A 223 5.55 -1.87 -0.89
CA LEU A 223 5.44 -2.97 0.09
C LEU A 223 4.87 -2.56 1.45
N GLY A 224 4.40 -1.31 1.60
CA GLY A 224 3.83 -0.81 2.86
C GLY A 224 4.84 -0.72 4.02
N LEU A 225 6.13 -0.58 3.70
CA LEU A 225 7.19 -0.38 4.70
C LEU A 225 7.00 0.95 5.39
N GLY A 226 6.88 0.99 6.71
CA GLY A 226 6.42 2.21 7.39
C GLY A 226 6.54 2.21 8.91
N GLY A 227 7.07 1.14 9.51
CA GLY A 227 7.10 0.98 10.96
C GLY A 227 5.73 0.89 11.62
N THR A 228 4.70 0.52 10.87
CA THR A 228 3.31 0.46 11.34
C THR A 228 2.58 -0.78 10.85
N PHE A 229 2.18 -0.81 9.58
CA PHE A 229 1.45 -1.90 8.93
C PHE A 229 2.17 -3.24 9.15
N LEU A 230 3.43 -3.34 8.73
CA LEU A 230 4.17 -4.59 8.82
C LEU A 230 4.45 -5.01 10.27
N ILE A 231 4.58 -4.08 11.22
CA ILE A 231 4.64 -4.44 12.65
C ILE A 231 3.32 -5.10 13.09
N VAL A 232 2.18 -4.49 12.76
CA VAL A 232 0.85 -5.02 13.15
C VAL A 232 0.58 -6.35 12.49
N PHE A 233 0.76 -6.49 11.18
CA PHE A 233 0.49 -7.78 10.53
C PHE A 233 1.55 -8.83 10.83
N GLY A 234 2.82 -8.44 11.03
CA GLY A 234 3.87 -9.32 11.53
C GLY A 234 3.54 -9.91 12.89
N SER A 235 2.87 -9.14 13.75
CA SER A 235 2.39 -9.60 15.04
C SER A 235 1.28 -10.66 14.96
N TYR A 236 0.63 -10.83 13.80
CA TYR A 236 -0.37 -11.87 13.53
C TYR A 236 0.20 -13.11 12.81
N ILE A 237 1.46 -13.06 12.36
CA ILE A 237 2.13 -14.21 11.71
C ILE A 237 2.44 -15.27 12.76
N ARG A 238 2.20 -16.55 12.43
CA ARG A 238 2.46 -17.67 13.34
C ARG A 238 3.96 -17.85 13.60
N ASP A 239 4.32 -18.41 14.76
CA ASP A 239 5.74 -18.59 15.14
C ASP A 239 6.46 -19.65 14.29
N ASP A 240 5.73 -20.61 13.72
CA ASP A 240 6.23 -21.68 12.86
C ASP A 240 6.46 -21.23 11.39
N GLU A 241 6.01 -20.03 11.01
CA GLU A 241 6.17 -19.53 9.65
C GLU A 241 7.58 -18.96 9.38
N ASN A 242 8.13 -19.25 8.21
CA ASN A 242 9.38 -18.67 7.75
C ASN A 242 9.13 -17.28 7.11
N LEU A 243 9.54 -16.20 7.79
CA LEU A 243 9.29 -14.83 7.31
C LEU A 243 10.01 -14.54 6.01
N SER A 244 11.24 -15.06 5.83
CA SER A 244 11.99 -14.87 4.59
C SER A 244 11.21 -15.38 3.38
N LYS A 245 10.76 -16.64 3.42
CA LYS A 245 9.98 -17.21 2.31
C LYS A 245 8.66 -16.45 2.10
N SER A 246 7.92 -16.16 3.17
CA SER A 246 6.65 -15.43 3.05
C SER A 246 6.84 -14.01 2.49
N SER A 247 7.92 -13.31 2.87
CA SER A 247 8.20 -11.95 2.41
C SER A 247 8.53 -11.90 0.91
N ILE A 248 9.24 -12.91 0.40
CA ILE A 248 9.53 -13.04 -1.03
C ILE A 248 8.24 -13.25 -1.82
N PHE A 249 7.32 -14.11 -1.36
CA PHE A 249 6.04 -14.31 -2.04
C PHE A 249 5.15 -13.06 -2.02
N VAL A 250 5.15 -12.31 -0.91
CA VAL A 250 4.42 -11.04 -0.82
C VAL A 250 5.02 -10.02 -1.78
N ALA A 251 6.35 -9.87 -1.81
CA ALA A 251 7.01 -8.96 -2.73
C ALA A 251 6.79 -9.35 -4.20
N PHE A 252 6.81 -10.64 -4.50
CA PHE A 252 6.48 -11.12 -5.84
C PHE A 252 5.04 -10.76 -6.24
N GLY A 253 4.06 -10.97 -5.34
CA GLY A 253 2.67 -10.61 -5.61
C GLY A 253 2.47 -9.12 -5.82
N ASP A 254 3.11 -8.30 -4.98
CA ASP A 254 3.10 -6.83 -5.07
C ASP A 254 3.68 -6.31 -6.40
N VAL A 255 4.88 -6.76 -6.74
CA VAL A 255 5.56 -6.44 -7.99
C VAL A 255 4.75 -6.92 -9.19
N SER A 256 4.18 -8.12 -9.12
CA SER A 256 3.36 -8.68 -10.20
C SER A 256 2.12 -7.82 -10.43
N ALA A 257 1.45 -7.35 -9.38
CA ALA A 257 0.32 -6.44 -9.50
C ALA A 257 0.70 -5.12 -10.18
N ALA A 258 1.84 -4.53 -9.80
CA ALA A 258 2.35 -3.30 -10.40
C ALA A 258 2.69 -3.48 -11.88
N ILE A 259 3.37 -4.57 -12.23
CA ILE A 259 3.69 -4.91 -13.63
C ILE A 259 2.41 -5.14 -14.42
N MET A 260 1.45 -5.91 -13.90
CA MET A 260 0.18 -6.17 -14.59
C MET A 260 -0.60 -4.88 -14.86
N ALA A 261 -0.64 -3.95 -13.89
CA ALA A 261 -1.25 -2.64 -14.11
C ALA A 261 -0.50 -1.82 -15.17
N GLY A 262 0.84 -1.83 -15.13
CA GLY A 262 1.65 -1.17 -16.16
C GLY A 262 1.43 -1.74 -17.56
N LEU A 263 1.33 -3.07 -17.68
CA LEU A 263 1.08 -3.78 -18.95
C LEU A 263 -0.31 -3.49 -19.52
N PHE A 264 -1.29 -3.15 -18.69
CA PHE A 264 -2.60 -2.72 -19.16
C PHE A 264 -2.62 -1.22 -19.47
N ILE A 265 -2.27 -0.36 -18.50
CA ILE A 265 -2.48 1.09 -18.60
C ILE A 265 -1.57 1.72 -19.64
N VAL A 266 -0.25 1.48 -19.56
CA VAL A 266 0.73 2.20 -20.38
C VAL A 266 0.51 1.99 -21.88
N PRO A 267 0.47 0.75 -22.41
CA PRO A 267 0.39 0.58 -23.85
C PRO A 267 -1.00 0.97 -24.39
N THR A 268 -2.06 0.90 -23.56
CA THR A 268 -3.41 1.34 -23.93
C THR A 268 -3.49 2.87 -24.02
N VAL A 269 -2.95 3.58 -23.04
CA VAL A 269 -2.86 5.05 -23.07
C VAL A 269 -2.04 5.51 -24.28
N LEU A 270 -0.88 4.90 -24.53
CA LEU A 270 -0.03 5.25 -25.67
C LEU A 270 -0.73 4.98 -27.01
N ALA A 271 -1.45 3.85 -27.15
CA ALA A 271 -2.20 3.54 -28.36
C ALA A 271 -3.32 4.55 -28.63
N LEU A 272 -3.89 5.14 -27.58
CA LEU A 272 -4.95 6.13 -27.66
C LEU A 272 -4.44 7.58 -27.65
N ASN A 273 -3.12 7.79 -27.64
CA ASN A 273 -2.47 9.11 -27.54
C ASN A 273 -2.99 9.96 -26.37
N LEU A 274 -3.22 9.33 -25.21
CA LEU A 274 -3.58 10.06 -23.99
C LEU A 274 -2.34 10.53 -23.23
N ASP A 275 -2.46 11.64 -22.52
CA ASP A 275 -1.38 12.18 -21.71
C ASP A 275 -1.23 11.41 -20.38
N MET A 276 -0.02 10.88 -20.13
CA MET A 276 0.37 10.29 -18.84
C MET A 276 1.29 11.18 -18.02
N SER A 277 1.75 12.33 -18.53
CA SER A 277 2.69 13.20 -17.80
C SER A 277 2.03 13.95 -16.64
N GLN A 278 0.74 13.73 -16.41
CA GLN A 278 -0.01 14.38 -15.36
C GLN A 278 -0.13 13.42 -14.18
N GLY A 279 0.41 13.81 -13.02
CA GLY A 279 0.62 12.96 -11.86
C GLY A 279 -0.62 12.31 -11.23
N PRO A 280 -0.49 11.74 -10.01
CA PRO A 280 -1.50 10.85 -9.41
C PRO A 280 -2.93 11.40 -9.31
N GLY A 281 -3.11 12.73 -9.31
CA GLY A 281 -4.42 13.39 -9.24
C GLY A 281 -5.32 13.22 -10.47
N LEU A 282 -4.78 12.84 -11.64
CA LEU A 282 -5.57 12.69 -12.87
C LEU A 282 -6.12 11.28 -13.14
N LEU A 283 -6.01 10.34 -12.20
CA LEU A 283 -6.71 9.05 -12.28
C LEU A 283 -8.18 9.24 -12.72
N PHE A 284 -8.85 10.24 -12.14
CA PHE A 284 -10.27 10.55 -12.37
C PHE A 284 -10.53 11.43 -13.59
N ALA A 285 -9.50 11.81 -14.35
CA ALA A 285 -9.63 12.48 -15.65
C ALA A 285 -9.23 11.53 -16.78
N THR A 286 -8.06 10.90 -16.66
CA THR A 286 -7.48 10.03 -17.67
C THR A 286 -8.22 8.70 -17.81
N LEU A 287 -8.66 8.06 -16.71
CA LEU A 287 -9.37 6.78 -16.82
C LEU A 287 -10.76 6.89 -17.48
N PRO A 288 -11.62 7.87 -17.14
CA PRO A 288 -12.85 8.09 -17.88
C PRO A 288 -12.62 8.26 -19.39
N GLU A 289 -11.63 9.06 -19.78
CA GLU A 289 -11.28 9.26 -21.19
C GLU A 289 -10.75 7.99 -21.86
N LEU A 290 -9.91 7.22 -21.15
CA LEU A 290 -9.43 5.91 -21.60
C LEU A 290 -10.60 4.99 -21.91
N PHE A 291 -11.53 4.83 -20.96
CA PHE A 291 -12.68 3.94 -21.12
C PHE A 291 -13.67 4.47 -22.16
N GLN A 292 -13.79 5.77 -22.36
CA GLN A 292 -14.60 6.34 -23.42
C GLN A 292 -14.13 5.89 -24.82
N ARG A 293 -12.82 5.81 -25.02
CA ARG A 293 -12.22 5.47 -26.33
C ARG A 293 -12.09 3.98 -26.58
N LEU A 294 -12.22 3.14 -25.54
CA LEU A 294 -12.09 1.70 -25.67
C LEU A 294 -13.38 1.03 -26.20
N PRO A 295 -13.25 0.00 -27.07
CA PRO A 295 -14.39 -0.85 -27.37
C PRO A 295 -14.85 -1.55 -26.10
N TYR A 296 -16.18 -1.62 -25.89
CA TYR A 296 -16.78 -2.12 -24.65
C TYR A 296 -16.30 -1.39 -23.39
N GLY A 297 -15.92 -0.12 -23.53
CA GLY A 297 -15.32 0.71 -22.48
C GLY A 297 -16.08 0.75 -21.16
N GLN A 298 -17.41 0.66 -21.21
CA GLN A 298 -18.24 0.54 -20.01
C GLN A 298 -17.89 -0.70 -19.19
N ILE A 299 -17.86 -1.88 -19.83
CA ILE A 299 -17.58 -3.17 -19.17
C ILE A 299 -16.12 -3.22 -18.70
N ILE A 300 -15.20 -2.81 -19.58
CA ILE A 300 -13.76 -2.82 -19.30
C ILE A 300 -13.42 -1.87 -18.14
N GLY A 301 -13.99 -0.66 -18.17
CA GLY A 301 -13.85 0.33 -17.12
C GLY A 301 -14.43 -0.14 -15.79
N SER A 302 -15.65 -0.68 -15.80
CA SER A 302 -16.27 -1.26 -14.59
C SER A 302 -15.43 -2.37 -13.96
N LEU A 303 -14.90 -3.30 -14.76
CA LEU A 303 -14.07 -4.39 -14.25
C LEU A 303 -12.78 -3.86 -13.63
N PHE A 304 -12.07 -2.98 -14.34
CA PHE A 304 -10.83 -2.38 -13.84
C PHE A 304 -11.07 -1.59 -12.54
N LEU A 305 -12.06 -0.70 -12.53
CA LEU A 305 -12.34 0.17 -11.40
C LEU A 305 -12.84 -0.62 -10.18
N PHE A 306 -13.64 -1.66 -10.39
CA PHE A 306 -14.05 -2.55 -9.30
C PHE A 306 -12.88 -3.37 -8.75
N ALA A 307 -11.98 -3.87 -9.60
CA ALA A 307 -10.77 -4.55 -9.15
C ALA A 307 -9.86 -3.62 -8.34
N LEU A 308 -9.70 -2.37 -8.77
CA LEU A 308 -8.98 -1.32 -8.04
C LEU A 308 -9.66 -0.98 -6.71
N LEU A 309 -10.99 -0.81 -6.69
CA LEU A 309 -11.77 -0.57 -5.47
C LEU A 309 -11.57 -1.71 -4.46
N ALA A 310 -11.59 -2.96 -4.93
CA ALA A 310 -11.44 -4.13 -4.09
C ALA A 310 -10.09 -4.18 -3.36
N VAL A 311 -8.98 -3.95 -4.07
CA VAL A 311 -7.65 -3.99 -3.45
C VAL A 311 -7.37 -2.76 -2.58
N THR A 312 -7.78 -1.57 -3.01
CA THR A 312 -7.61 -0.34 -2.21
C THR A 312 -8.43 -0.37 -0.92
N PHE A 313 -9.61 -1.00 -0.95
CA PHE A 313 -10.40 -1.24 0.26
C PHE A 313 -9.67 -2.15 1.26
N ILE A 314 -8.89 -3.15 0.81
CA ILE A 314 -8.08 -3.98 1.72
C ILE A 314 -6.99 -3.14 2.41
N SER A 315 -6.30 -2.26 1.69
CA SER A 315 -5.30 -1.36 2.31
C SER A 315 -5.94 -0.43 3.36
N SER A 316 -7.16 0.08 3.11
CA SER A 316 -7.91 0.89 4.10
C SER A 316 -8.28 0.09 5.35
N LEU A 317 -8.78 -1.14 5.18
CA LEU A 317 -9.03 -2.06 6.30
C LEU A 317 -7.76 -2.26 7.15
N ALA A 318 -6.60 -2.38 6.49
CA ALA A 318 -5.34 -2.54 7.17
C ALA A 318 -4.89 -1.29 7.95
N ALA A 319 -5.13 -0.09 7.42
CA ALA A 319 -4.85 1.15 8.13
C ALA A 319 -5.69 1.27 9.42
N ILE A 320 -6.98 0.94 9.34
CA ILE A 320 -7.87 0.91 10.51
C ILE A 320 -7.42 -0.15 11.52
N GLU A 321 -7.00 -1.34 11.07
CA GLU A 321 -6.45 -2.38 11.95
C GLU A 321 -5.17 -1.92 12.64
N VAL A 322 -4.33 -1.14 11.97
CA VAL A 322 -3.11 -0.57 12.55
C VAL A 322 -3.41 0.37 13.70
N LEU A 323 -4.37 1.28 13.51
CA LEU A 323 -4.85 2.18 14.56
C LEU A 323 -5.44 1.40 15.73
N LEU A 324 -6.26 0.40 15.43
CA LEU A 324 -6.94 -0.44 16.40
C LEU A 324 -5.95 -1.25 17.26
N ALA A 325 -4.99 -1.91 16.62
CA ALA A 325 -3.95 -2.68 17.31
C ALA A 325 -3.00 -1.76 18.09
N GLY A 326 -2.55 -0.67 17.48
CA GLY A 326 -1.64 0.29 18.13
C GLY A 326 -2.21 0.88 19.41
N ILE A 327 -3.45 1.37 19.35
CA ILE A 327 -4.15 2.00 20.49
C ILE A 327 -4.64 0.94 21.49
N GLY A 328 -5.25 -0.15 20.98
CA GLY A 328 -5.87 -1.19 21.80
C GLY A 328 -4.86 -2.03 22.59
N ASP A 329 -3.70 -2.34 22.01
CA ASP A 329 -2.68 -3.16 22.68
C ASP A 329 -1.96 -2.42 23.82
N SER A 330 -1.92 -1.08 23.75
CA SER A 330 -1.01 -0.26 24.55
C SER A 330 -1.71 0.75 25.46
N ILE A 331 -2.72 1.47 24.96
CA ILE A 331 -3.35 2.61 25.66
C ILE A 331 -4.64 2.16 26.35
N VAL A 332 -5.57 1.54 25.62
CA VAL A 332 -6.94 1.26 26.10
C VAL A 332 -7.25 -0.24 26.14
N LYS A 333 -6.38 -1.04 26.77
CA LYS A 333 -6.43 -2.52 26.79
C LYS A 333 -7.74 -3.13 27.26
N LYS A 334 -8.54 -2.38 28.03
CA LYS A 334 -9.84 -2.83 28.58
C LYS A 334 -11.02 -2.50 27.68
N LEU A 335 -10.85 -1.64 26.67
CA LEU A 335 -11.94 -1.22 25.80
C LEU A 335 -12.31 -2.36 24.84
N ASN A 336 -13.61 -2.53 24.61
CA ASN A 336 -14.10 -3.52 23.66
C ASN A 336 -13.65 -3.15 22.24
N ARG A 337 -13.17 -4.15 21.47
CA ARG A 337 -12.67 -3.97 20.09
C ARG A 337 -13.67 -3.24 19.19
N ASN A 338 -14.97 -3.55 19.28
CA ASN A 338 -15.99 -2.95 18.44
C ASN A 338 -16.19 -1.47 18.80
N LYS A 339 -16.22 -1.14 20.10
CA LYS A 339 -16.29 0.27 20.55
C LYS A 339 -15.07 1.06 20.10
N LEU A 340 -13.86 0.49 20.22
CA LEU A 340 -12.65 1.16 19.76
C LEU A 340 -12.64 1.35 18.23
N THR A 341 -13.08 0.33 17.49
CA THR A 341 -13.22 0.42 16.03
C THR A 341 -14.17 1.56 15.66
N LEU A 342 -15.32 1.66 16.34
CA LEU A 342 -16.29 2.74 16.13
C LEU A 342 -15.66 4.12 16.39
N TYR A 343 -14.93 4.30 17.51
CA TYR A 343 -14.27 5.56 17.82
C TYR A 343 -13.19 5.94 16.80
N ILE A 344 -12.43 4.97 16.31
CA ILE A 344 -11.44 5.19 15.26
C ILE A 344 -12.13 5.63 13.96
N THR A 345 -13.18 4.92 13.53
CA THR A 345 -13.92 5.29 12.31
C THR A 345 -14.60 6.65 12.41
N LEU A 346 -15.12 7.01 13.59
CA LEU A 346 -15.67 8.36 13.84
C LEU A 346 -14.57 9.43 13.83
N GLY A 347 -13.40 9.15 14.38
CA GLY A 347 -12.25 10.04 14.31
C GLY A 347 -11.79 10.30 12.87
N ILE A 348 -11.72 9.24 12.05
CA ILE A 348 -11.41 9.35 10.62
C ILE A 348 -12.47 10.20 9.91
N ALA A 349 -13.76 9.97 10.19
CA ALA A 349 -14.85 10.74 9.60
C ALA A 349 -14.79 12.25 9.95
N ILE A 350 -14.33 12.60 11.16
CA ILE A 350 -14.17 14.01 11.55
C ILE A 350 -13.01 14.66 10.78
N ILE A 351 -11.85 14.01 10.72
CA ILE A 351 -10.66 14.53 10.00
C ILE A 351 -10.92 14.62 8.49
N LEU A 352 -11.81 13.77 7.98
CA LEU A 352 -12.22 13.77 6.59
C LEU A 352 -12.98 15.05 6.17
N ILE A 353 -13.67 15.75 7.08
CA ILE A 353 -14.48 16.94 6.75
C ILE A 353 -13.68 18.00 5.96
N PRO A 354 -12.54 18.51 6.46
CA PRO A 354 -11.74 19.48 5.70
C PRO A 354 -11.23 18.94 4.37
N ILE A 355 -10.89 17.64 4.29
CA ILE A 355 -10.42 16.99 3.05
C ILE A 355 -11.54 16.93 2.01
N ALA A 356 -12.76 16.62 2.43
CA ALA A 356 -13.90 16.56 1.52
C ALA A 356 -14.31 17.95 1.01
N LEU A 357 -14.15 18.99 1.84
CA LEU A 357 -14.45 20.38 1.46
C LEU A 357 -13.36 20.98 0.57
N ASP A 358 -12.10 20.60 0.77
CA ASP A 358 -10.97 21.05 -0.03
C ASP A 358 -10.01 19.88 -0.36
N PRO A 359 -10.29 19.12 -1.44
CA PRO A 359 -9.43 18.01 -1.85
C PRO A 359 -8.02 18.42 -2.29
N SER A 360 -7.76 19.71 -2.51
CA SER A 360 -6.43 20.18 -2.94
C SER A 360 -5.35 19.91 -1.89
N ILE A 361 -5.74 19.81 -0.61
CA ILE A 361 -4.81 19.53 0.50
C ILE A 361 -4.26 18.10 0.49
N ILE A 362 -4.87 17.17 -0.25
CA ILE A 362 -4.48 15.75 -0.29
C ILE A 362 -3.01 15.60 -0.69
N GLY A 363 -2.56 16.37 -1.68
CA GLY A 363 -1.16 16.31 -2.13
C GLY A 363 -0.17 16.66 -1.02
N ILE A 364 -0.48 17.67 -0.20
CA ILE A 364 0.35 18.07 0.95
C ILE A 364 0.29 17.01 2.05
N LEU A 365 -0.89 16.45 2.32
CA LEU A 365 -1.07 15.42 3.34
C LEU A 365 -0.37 14.11 2.97
N ASP A 366 -0.49 13.64 1.73
CA ASP A 366 0.25 12.47 1.24
C ASP A 366 1.75 12.71 1.32
N LEU A 367 2.18 13.93 1.04
CA LEU A 367 3.58 14.27 1.15
C LEU A 367 4.10 14.15 2.59
N VAL A 368 3.41 14.79 3.54
CA VAL A 368 3.88 14.80 4.92
C VAL A 368 3.67 13.42 5.56
N PHE A 369 2.44 12.91 5.51
CA PHE A 369 2.02 11.73 6.27
C PHE A 369 2.08 10.42 5.49
N GLY A 370 2.00 10.46 4.16
CA GLY A 370 2.23 9.28 3.32
C GLY A 370 3.72 9.05 3.13
N SER A 371 4.27 9.57 2.03
CA SER A 371 5.62 9.23 1.55
C SER A 371 6.74 9.56 2.55
N GLY A 372 6.69 10.71 3.23
CA GLY A 372 7.76 11.16 4.15
C GLY A 372 7.84 10.36 5.45
N MET A 373 6.74 10.34 6.21
CA MET A 373 6.68 9.65 7.50
C MET A 373 6.78 8.12 7.38
N GLN A 374 6.41 7.56 6.24
CA GLN A 374 6.55 6.14 5.95
C GLN A 374 8.04 5.70 5.95
N VAL A 375 8.92 6.42 5.25
CA VAL A 375 10.37 6.12 5.24
C VAL A 375 10.97 6.25 6.63
N LEU A 376 10.62 7.32 7.37
CA LEU A 376 11.08 7.52 8.74
C LEU A 376 10.61 6.39 9.67
N GLY A 377 9.34 5.99 9.58
CA GLY A 377 8.79 4.91 10.39
C GLY A 377 9.51 3.58 10.14
N SER A 378 9.80 3.26 8.88
CA SER A 378 10.56 2.05 8.53
C SER A 378 11.99 2.10 9.07
N LEU A 379 12.68 3.25 8.95
CA LEU A 379 13.99 3.47 9.56
C LEU A 379 13.97 3.20 11.07
N LEU A 380 12.99 3.77 11.78
CA LEU A 380 12.83 3.58 13.23
C LEU A 380 12.57 2.11 13.57
N ALA A 381 11.69 1.42 12.84
CA ALA A 381 11.39 0.01 13.09
C ALA A 381 12.61 -0.89 12.90
N ILE A 382 13.40 -0.66 11.85
CA ILE A 382 14.64 -1.40 11.59
C ILE A 382 15.67 -1.13 12.70
N LEU A 383 15.86 0.12 13.09
CA LEU A 383 16.75 0.45 14.20
C LEU A 383 16.29 -0.21 15.50
N ALA A 384 14.99 -0.21 15.78
CA ALA A 384 14.42 -0.82 16.98
C ALA A 384 14.71 -2.31 17.05
N ILE A 385 14.52 -3.08 15.97
CA ILE A 385 14.78 -4.53 15.99
C ILE A 385 16.27 -4.87 15.92
N ALA A 386 17.07 -4.15 15.12
CA ALA A 386 18.48 -4.46 14.90
C ALA A 386 19.38 -4.09 16.10
N TRP A 387 18.99 -3.04 16.84
CA TRP A 387 19.75 -2.52 17.99
C TRP A 387 19.06 -2.77 19.34
N GLY A 388 17.73 -2.94 19.37
CA GLY A 388 16.98 -3.25 20.59
C GLY A 388 16.91 -4.75 20.93
N GLN A 389 17.30 -5.65 20.01
CA GLN A 389 17.22 -7.09 20.21
C GLN A 389 18.58 -7.79 20.00
N LYS A 390 18.86 -8.81 20.83
CA LYS A 390 20.06 -9.66 20.66
C LYS A 390 20.02 -10.35 19.28
N ARG A 391 21.16 -10.37 18.58
CA ARG A 391 21.33 -10.96 17.23
C ARG A 391 20.69 -12.33 17.08
N ALA A 392 20.96 -13.26 18.01
CA ALA A 392 20.41 -14.62 17.95
C ALA A 392 18.87 -14.64 17.97
N LYS A 393 18.25 -13.78 18.79
CA LYS A 393 16.79 -13.68 18.89
C LYS A 393 16.19 -13.05 17.64
N MET A 394 16.83 -12.01 17.09
CA MET A 394 16.42 -11.40 15.81
C MET A 394 16.48 -12.41 14.67
N LEU A 395 17.61 -13.11 14.49
CA LEU A 395 17.74 -14.11 13.42
C LEU A 395 16.74 -15.26 13.58
N LYS A 396 16.52 -15.73 14.81
CA LYS A 396 15.49 -16.73 15.10
C LYS A 396 14.09 -16.24 14.73
N SER A 397 13.79 -14.96 15.00
CA SER A 397 12.51 -14.35 14.64
C SER A 397 12.32 -14.09 13.15
N VAL A 398 13.35 -14.26 12.31
CA VAL A 398 13.25 -14.11 10.85
C VAL A 398 13.29 -15.48 10.15
N PHE A 399 14.28 -16.29 10.49
CA PHE A 399 14.61 -17.53 9.77
C PHE A 399 14.20 -18.82 10.47
N GLY A 400 13.78 -18.75 11.75
CA GLY A 400 13.53 -19.91 12.58
C GLY A 400 14.79 -20.40 13.32
N ALA A 401 14.78 -21.64 13.80
CA ALA A 401 15.86 -22.17 14.64
C ALA A 401 17.20 -22.38 13.90
N GLU A 402 17.15 -22.61 12.59
CA GLU A 402 18.35 -22.85 11.78
C GLU A 402 19.12 -21.55 11.50
N THR A 403 20.44 -21.60 11.64
CA THR A 403 21.32 -20.48 11.30
C THR A 403 22.24 -20.87 10.13
N LYS A 404 22.21 -20.07 9.06
CA LYS A 404 23.07 -20.22 7.87
C LYS A 404 23.99 -19.01 7.76
N SER A 405 25.12 -19.13 7.05
CA SER A 405 26.11 -18.06 6.91
C SER A 405 25.50 -16.76 6.35
N TRP A 406 24.59 -16.85 5.38
CA TRP A 406 23.90 -15.68 4.82
C TRP A 406 22.91 -15.00 5.79
N HIS A 407 22.44 -15.69 6.84
CA HIS A 407 21.63 -15.03 7.91
C HIS A 407 22.47 -13.98 8.64
N THR A 408 23.79 -14.21 8.76
CA THR A 408 24.72 -13.23 9.33
C THR A 408 24.88 -12.01 8.43
N LEU A 409 25.00 -12.23 7.11
CA LEU A 409 25.03 -11.15 6.14
C LEU A 409 23.76 -10.30 6.23
N TYR A 410 22.59 -10.94 6.27
CA TYR A 410 21.31 -10.27 6.50
C TYR A 410 21.30 -9.42 7.78
N TYR A 411 21.82 -9.95 8.91
CA TYR A 411 21.87 -9.17 10.15
C TYR A 411 22.64 -7.87 9.99
N TYR A 412 23.83 -7.91 9.38
CA TYR A 412 24.64 -6.71 9.17
C TYR A 412 24.06 -5.79 8.10
N TRP A 413 23.41 -6.35 7.08
CA TRP A 413 22.67 -5.60 6.07
C TRP A 413 21.54 -4.77 6.71
N VAL A 414 20.71 -5.40 7.54
CA VAL A 414 19.62 -4.74 8.27
C VAL A 414 20.14 -3.78 9.34
N LYS A 415 21.26 -4.09 9.98
CA LYS A 415 21.78 -3.27 11.08
C LYS A 415 22.45 -1.97 10.62
N PHE A 416 23.10 -1.98 9.45
CA PHE A 416 23.95 -0.87 9.00
C PHE A 416 23.55 -0.32 7.63
N PHE A 417 23.47 -1.18 6.60
CA PHE A 417 23.24 -0.74 5.22
C PHE A 417 21.82 -0.22 5.00
N LEU A 418 20.81 -0.97 5.46
CA LEU A 418 19.41 -0.59 5.32
C LEU A 418 19.07 0.75 5.99
N PRO A 419 19.48 1.01 7.25
CA PRO A 419 19.30 2.31 7.88
C PRO A 419 19.97 3.45 7.12
N ALA A 420 21.18 3.23 6.58
CA ALA A 420 21.86 4.25 5.78
C ALA A 420 21.06 4.59 4.51
N VAL A 421 20.59 3.57 3.79
CA VAL A 421 19.76 3.75 2.58
C VAL A 421 18.45 4.47 2.90
N LEU A 422 17.74 4.06 3.95
CA LEU A 422 16.49 4.72 4.37
C LEU A 422 16.73 6.16 4.84
N LEU A 423 17.86 6.44 5.50
CA LEU A 423 18.24 7.79 5.87
C LEU A 423 18.53 8.65 4.62
N THR A 424 19.23 8.10 3.62
CA THR A 424 19.45 8.78 2.33
C THR A 424 18.13 9.07 1.63
N VAL A 425 17.18 8.14 1.60
CA VAL A 425 15.84 8.35 1.04
C VAL A 425 15.09 9.44 1.82
N PHE A 426 15.14 9.40 3.14
CA PHE A 426 14.46 10.39 3.97
C PHE A 426 15.05 11.80 3.79
N VAL A 427 16.38 11.92 3.78
CA VAL A 427 17.08 13.18 3.55
C VAL A 427 16.85 13.70 2.14
N GLY A 428 16.94 12.84 1.13
CA GLY A 428 16.67 13.21 -0.26
C GLY A 428 15.22 13.68 -0.45
N TYR A 429 14.27 13.08 0.26
CA TYR A 429 12.88 13.53 0.26
C TYR A 429 12.73 14.94 0.82
N ILE A 430 13.37 15.23 1.95
CA ILE A 430 13.37 16.58 2.55
C ILE A 430 14.03 17.60 1.61
N ILE A 431 15.18 17.25 1.02
CA ILE A 431 15.93 18.17 0.16
C ILE A 431 15.22 18.42 -1.17
N SER A 432 14.60 17.41 -1.79
CA SER A 432 13.84 17.58 -3.04
C SER A 432 12.60 18.48 -2.91
N LYS A 433 12.30 18.93 -1.70
CA LYS A 433 11.13 19.72 -1.31
C LYS A 433 11.48 21.09 -0.73
N ILE A 434 12.76 21.36 -0.53
CA ILE A 434 13.32 22.71 -0.33
C ILE A 434 13.82 23.17 -1.70
#